data_AF-A0A532UFA4-F1
#
_entry.id   AF-A0A532UFA4-F1
#
_cell.length_a   1.000
_cell.length_b   1.000
_cell.length_c   1.000
_cell.angle_alpha   90.00
_cell.angle_beta   90.00
_cell.angle_gamma   90.00
#
_symmetry.space_group_name_H-M   'P 1'
#
loop_
_entity.id
_entity.type
_entity.pdbx_description
1 polymer ?
#
loop_
_entity_poly.entity_id
_entity_poly.type
_entity_poly.pdbx_seq_one_letter_code
_entity_poly.pdbx_strand_id
1 'polypeptide(L)'
;MKSRELADIFDKMADIMEFKGDNPFKINAYRKAARVLKDLTEDIEKLAQEGKLKDLSGVGSGIAKKIEEYLKTGRMSKYEEVKEGVPDELIELLKIPDLGPKTLALLHKEMGIKNMTELEEALQSEQVRDLPGMGAKKAENILRGIRLLKESRGRIPLGVALPLVDEVIELMKTKGIVREIFPAGSLRRCRETIGDIDLLATGKDGTRIIEEFTHLPMVTEVLAAGKTKGSVITHGGTQVDLRVVPGESFGAALQYFTGSKAHNVRLREIAKDQGLKINEYGVFRGEERIGGSTEEEVYRILGFPWIPPELREDRGEIEAAMEGGLPSLVELADIKGDLHVHSNWSDGSATLEEIAEQAKRLGYEYLLIADHSFAVRIAGGLSPEELLNQIEEIKKVNQKLKGITLLAGTEVDIRS
;
A
#
# COMPACT_ATOMS: atom_id res chain seq x y z
N MET A 1 13.53 6.22 -10.04
CA MET A 1 14.25 6.82 -11.17
C MET A 1 14.20 8.32 -11.01
N LYS A 2 15.35 8.99 -11.12
CA LYS A 2 15.48 10.45 -10.94
C LYS A 2 14.64 11.27 -11.92
N SER A 3 14.27 10.71 -13.07
CA SER A 3 13.35 11.33 -14.03
C SER A 3 11.96 11.63 -13.43
N ARG A 4 11.40 10.71 -12.64
CA ARG A 4 10.11 10.92 -11.95
C ARG A 4 10.23 11.97 -10.85
N GLU A 5 11.30 11.94 -10.06
CA GLU A 5 11.56 12.96 -9.03
C GLU A 5 11.68 14.37 -9.64
N LEU A 6 12.44 14.50 -10.73
CA LEU A 6 12.54 15.74 -11.48
C LEU A 6 11.19 16.18 -12.06
N ALA A 7 10.41 15.24 -12.59
CA ALA A 7 9.08 15.56 -13.10
C ALA A 7 8.16 16.11 -12.01
N ASP A 8 8.17 15.49 -10.83
CA ASP A 8 7.38 15.93 -9.68
C ASP A 8 7.82 17.31 -9.19
N ILE A 9 9.13 17.61 -9.22
CA ILE A 9 9.65 18.94 -8.91
C ILE A 9 9.14 19.96 -9.93
N PHE A 10 9.20 19.67 -11.23
CA PHE A 10 8.74 20.60 -12.27
C PHE A 10 7.22 20.81 -12.24
N ASP A 11 6.42 19.79 -11.94
CA ASP A 11 4.97 19.94 -11.74
C ASP A 11 4.69 20.83 -10.53
N LYS A 12 5.34 20.57 -9.38
CA LYS A 12 5.21 21.42 -8.19
C LYS A 12 5.61 22.87 -8.47
N MET A 13 6.70 23.10 -9.21
CA MET A 13 7.10 24.45 -9.62
C MET A 13 6.00 25.12 -10.43
N ALA A 14 5.44 24.42 -11.41
CA ALA A 14 4.38 24.95 -12.26
C ALA A 14 3.14 25.31 -11.44
N ASP A 15 2.77 24.47 -10.48
CA ASP A 15 1.61 24.68 -9.62
C ASP A 15 1.82 25.87 -8.68
N ILE A 16 2.99 26.01 -8.04
CA ILE A 16 3.31 27.16 -7.19
C ILE A 16 3.33 28.46 -8.02
N MET A 17 3.92 28.43 -9.22
CA MET A 17 3.94 29.57 -10.13
C MET A 17 2.52 29.96 -10.56
N GLU A 18 1.67 28.99 -10.89
CA GLU A 18 0.27 29.25 -11.25
C GLU A 18 -0.53 29.81 -10.06
N PHE A 19 -0.28 29.33 -8.85
CA PHE A 19 -0.85 29.88 -7.62
C PHE A 19 -0.44 31.34 -7.41
N LYS A 20 0.83 31.69 -7.67
CA LYS A 20 1.34 33.07 -7.60
C LYS A 20 0.88 33.99 -8.74
N GLY A 21 0.25 33.44 -9.78
CA GLY A 21 -0.13 34.20 -10.97
C GLY A 21 1.07 34.56 -11.88
N ASP A 22 2.13 33.75 -11.87
CA ASP A 22 3.30 33.94 -12.71
C ASP A 22 3.02 33.74 -14.21
N ASN A 23 4.03 34.03 -15.04
CA ASN A 23 3.94 33.99 -16.50
C ASN A 23 3.46 32.61 -17.05
N PRO A 24 2.31 32.56 -17.76
CA PRO A 24 1.73 31.32 -18.30
C PRO A 24 2.65 30.54 -19.24
N PHE A 25 3.51 31.22 -20.00
CA PHE A 25 4.46 30.57 -20.91
C PHE A 25 5.49 29.75 -20.13
N LYS A 26 5.96 30.27 -18.99
CA LYS A 26 6.91 29.54 -18.13
C LYS A 26 6.25 28.36 -17.41
N ILE A 27 5.03 28.54 -16.92
CA ILE A 27 4.22 27.47 -16.29
C ILE A 27 4.05 26.31 -17.27
N ASN A 28 3.60 26.60 -18.50
CA ASN A 28 3.40 25.59 -19.54
C ASN A 28 4.71 24.90 -19.95
N ALA A 29 5.83 25.62 -19.94
CA ALA A 29 7.14 25.03 -20.22
C ALA A 29 7.54 24.00 -19.14
N TYR A 30 7.32 24.29 -17.86
CA TYR A 30 7.59 23.33 -16.77
C TYR A 30 6.63 22.14 -16.79
N ARG A 31 5.32 22.35 -17.01
CA ARG A 31 4.36 21.24 -17.18
C ARG A 31 4.70 20.34 -18.35
N LYS A 32 5.17 20.92 -19.47
CA LYS A 32 5.63 20.16 -20.64
C LYS A 32 6.86 19.33 -20.29
N ALA A 33 7.84 19.91 -19.61
CA ALA A 33 9.03 19.17 -19.17
C ALA A 33 8.70 18.05 -18.18
N ALA A 34 7.81 18.28 -17.22
CA ALA A 34 7.35 17.26 -16.30
C ALA A 34 6.71 16.07 -17.03
N ARG A 35 5.81 16.32 -17.98
CA ARG A 35 5.21 15.26 -18.82
C ARG A 35 6.27 14.45 -19.57
N VAL A 36 7.20 15.13 -20.24
CA VAL A 36 8.29 14.47 -20.98
C VAL A 36 9.15 13.59 -20.07
N LEU A 37 9.43 14.05 -18.86
CA LEU A 37 10.23 13.30 -17.89
C LEU A 37 9.47 12.13 -17.26
N LYS A 38 8.15 12.21 -17.09
CA LYS A 38 7.31 11.08 -16.62
C LYS A 38 7.29 9.94 -17.63
N ASP A 39 7.24 10.28 -18.91
CA ASP A 39 7.16 9.32 -20.02
C ASP A 39 8.55 8.82 -20.47
N LEU A 40 9.63 9.34 -19.89
CA LEU A 40 10.98 9.01 -20.27
C LEU A 40 11.36 7.59 -19.84
N THR A 41 11.65 6.74 -20.83
CA THR A 41 12.12 5.36 -20.66
C THR A 41 13.64 5.25 -20.53
N GLU A 42 14.37 6.22 -21.08
CA GLU A 42 15.83 6.30 -21.00
C GLU A 42 16.31 6.88 -19.66
N ASP A 43 17.53 6.54 -19.27
CA ASP A 43 18.13 7.09 -18.06
C ASP A 43 18.50 8.57 -18.26
N ILE A 44 17.86 9.44 -17.47
CA ILE A 44 18.09 10.88 -17.51
C ILE A 44 19.54 11.26 -17.17
N GLU A 45 20.22 10.45 -16.35
CA GLU A 45 21.63 10.69 -15.98
C GLU A 45 22.56 10.44 -17.18
N LYS A 46 22.28 9.39 -17.95
CA LYS A 46 22.98 9.09 -19.19
C LYS A 46 22.77 10.19 -20.24
N LEU A 47 21.52 10.63 -20.44
CA LEU A 47 21.22 11.73 -21.36
C LEU A 47 21.91 13.05 -20.96
N ALA A 48 22.05 13.30 -19.66
CA ALA A 48 22.81 14.45 -19.15
C ALA A 48 24.30 14.34 -19.43
N GLN A 49 24.92 13.17 -19.20
CA GLN A 49 26.33 12.93 -19.50
C GLN A 49 26.65 13.05 -20.99
N GLU A 50 25.74 12.59 -21.85
CA GLU A 50 25.88 12.66 -23.30
C GLU A 50 25.52 14.05 -23.88
N GLY A 51 25.07 15.00 -23.05
CA GLY A 51 24.67 16.35 -23.50
C GLY A 51 23.37 16.39 -24.32
N LYS A 52 22.59 15.31 -24.29
CA LYS A 52 21.38 15.10 -25.12
C LYS A 52 20.08 15.56 -24.47
N LEU A 53 20.13 16.20 -23.30
CA LEU A 53 18.92 16.68 -22.61
C LEU A 53 18.05 17.62 -23.47
N LYS A 54 18.68 18.40 -24.36
CA LYS A 54 17.99 19.35 -25.23
C LYS A 54 17.28 18.69 -26.42
N ASP A 55 17.59 17.43 -26.68
CA ASP A 55 16.96 16.65 -27.76
C ASP A 55 15.56 16.20 -27.34
N LEU A 56 15.27 16.22 -26.03
CA LEU A 56 13.95 15.93 -25.48
C LEU A 56 12.96 17.06 -25.83
N SER A 57 11.92 16.72 -26.59
CA SER A 57 10.90 17.67 -27.05
C SER A 57 10.11 18.28 -25.90
N GLY A 58 10.52 19.48 -25.45
CA GLY A 58 9.95 20.16 -24.28
C GLY A 58 10.98 20.56 -23.23
N VAL A 59 12.23 20.11 -23.38
CA VAL A 59 13.36 20.47 -22.52
C VAL A 59 14.25 21.47 -23.25
N GLY A 60 14.01 22.76 -23.02
CA GLY A 60 14.88 23.83 -23.52
C GLY A 60 16.16 23.98 -22.70
N SER A 61 17.06 24.86 -23.15
CA SER A 61 18.35 25.15 -22.47
C SER A 61 18.20 25.51 -20.98
N GLY A 62 17.16 26.27 -20.63
CA GLY A 62 16.88 26.66 -19.25
C GLY A 62 16.36 25.53 -18.36
N ILE A 63 15.74 24.50 -18.94
CA ILE A 63 15.23 23.32 -18.22
C ILE A 63 16.37 22.29 -18.10
N ALA A 64 17.13 22.07 -19.17
CA ALA A 64 18.32 21.23 -19.17
C ALA A 64 19.31 21.63 -18.07
N LYS A 65 19.61 22.94 -17.93
CA LYS A 65 20.48 23.44 -16.84
C LYS A 65 19.98 23.08 -15.44
N LYS A 66 18.66 23.10 -15.21
CA LYS A 66 18.05 22.75 -13.90
C LYS A 66 18.10 21.26 -13.64
N ILE A 67 17.91 20.45 -14.69
CA ILE A 67 18.08 19.00 -14.60
C ILE A 67 19.53 18.70 -14.22
N GLU A 68 20.51 19.27 -14.92
CA GLU A 68 21.93 19.10 -14.62
C GLU A 68 22.31 19.55 -13.21
N GLU A 69 21.78 20.68 -12.75
CA GLU A 69 21.96 21.19 -11.38
C GLU A 69 21.46 20.17 -10.34
N TYR A 70 20.24 19.69 -10.52
CA TYR A 70 19.64 18.71 -9.61
C TYR A 70 20.39 17.38 -9.60
N LEU A 71 20.80 16.88 -10.77
CA LEU A 71 21.58 15.64 -10.86
C LEU A 71 22.94 15.75 -10.16
N LYS A 72 23.57 16.94 -10.17
CA LYS A 72 24.87 17.19 -9.52
C LYS A 72 24.77 17.45 -8.02
N THR A 73 23.75 18.18 -7.59
CA THR A 73 23.69 18.75 -6.22
C THR A 73 22.58 18.16 -5.36
N GLY A 74 21.63 17.44 -5.95
CA GLY A 74 20.38 17.03 -5.32
C GLY A 74 19.40 18.18 -5.06
N ARG A 75 19.70 19.40 -5.54
CA ARG A 75 18.90 20.62 -5.31
C ARG A 75 18.63 21.36 -6.62
N MET A 76 17.56 22.15 -6.65
CA MET A 76 17.22 22.99 -7.78
C MET A 76 16.95 24.41 -7.29
N SER A 77 17.90 25.34 -7.50
CA SER A 77 17.80 26.70 -6.97
C SER A 77 16.52 27.42 -7.40
N LYS A 78 16.05 27.16 -8.61
CA LYS A 78 14.79 27.77 -9.10
C LYS A 78 13.56 27.24 -8.37
N TYR A 79 13.57 26.00 -7.88
CA TYR A 79 12.48 25.47 -7.07
C TYR A 79 12.39 26.22 -5.73
N GLU A 80 13.53 26.44 -5.07
CA GLU A 80 13.59 27.19 -3.82
C GLU A 80 13.12 28.65 -3.99
N GLU A 81 13.56 29.33 -5.07
CA GLU A 81 13.11 30.68 -5.40
C GLU A 81 11.59 30.74 -5.65
N VAL A 82 11.04 29.76 -6.37
CA VAL A 82 9.60 29.69 -6.63
C VAL A 82 8.83 29.39 -5.35
N LYS A 83 9.38 28.59 -4.43
CA LYS A 83 8.78 28.25 -3.15
C LYS A 83 8.77 29.42 -2.15
N GLU A 84 9.69 30.37 -2.29
CA GLU A 84 9.84 31.51 -1.36
C GLU A 84 8.50 32.27 -1.18
N GLY A 85 8.10 32.48 0.08
CA GLY A 85 6.84 33.15 0.42
C GLY A 85 5.57 32.30 0.28
N VAL A 86 5.67 31.00 -0.04
CA VAL A 86 4.53 30.07 -0.03
C VAL A 86 4.74 29.02 1.06
N PRO A 87 3.91 29.03 2.13
CA PRO A 87 3.93 28.01 3.17
C PRO A 87 3.79 26.58 2.62
N ASP A 88 4.50 25.63 3.22
CA ASP A 88 4.40 24.21 2.86
C ASP A 88 2.97 23.66 3.00
N GLU A 89 2.23 24.13 4.00
CA GLU A 89 0.83 23.75 4.23
C GLU A 89 -0.07 24.06 3.03
N LEU A 90 0.13 25.20 2.36
CA LEU A 90 -0.62 25.56 1.15
C LEU A 90 -0.25 24.66 -0.03
N ILE A 91 1.04 24.33 -0.17
CA ILE A 91 1.51 23.42 -1.23
C ILE A 91 0.93 22.02 -1.03
N GLU A 92 0.81 21.57 0.21
CA GLU A 92 0.19 20.28 0.54
C GLU A 92 -1.28 20.21 0.11
N LEU A 93 -2.03 21.33 0.14
CA LEU A 93 -3.42 21.36 -0.33
C LEU A 93 -3.54 21.06 -1.83
N LEU A 94 -2.53 21.39 -2.64
CA LEU A 94 -2.54 21.07 -4.08
C LEU A 94 -2.51 19.57 -4.39
N LYS A 95 -2.25 18.73 -3.38
CA LYS A 95 -2.39 17.27 -3.50
C LYS A 95 -3.85 16.80 -3.47
N ILE A 96 -4.78 17.65 -3.03
CA ILE A 96 -6.20 17.34 -2.98
C ILE A 96 -6.72 17.21 -4.42
N PRO A 97 -7.29 16.05 -4.81
CA PRO A 97 -7.93 15.91 -6.10
C PRO A 97 -8.96 17.02 -6.35
N ASP A 98 -9.05 17.49 -7.58
CA ASP A 98 -9.94 18.59 -8.00
C ASP A 98 -9.63 19.98 -7.39
N LEU A 99 -8.58 20.12 -6.55
CA LEU A 99 -8.09 21.41 -6.05
C LEU A 99 -6.86 21.89 -6.83
N GLY A 100 -7.11 22.56 -7.96
CA GLY A 100 -6.02 23.13 -8.77
C GLY A 100 -5.47 24.47 -8.24
N PRO A 101 -4.27 24.90 -8.69
CA PRO A 101 -3.58 26.10 -8.20
C PRO A 101 -4.41 27.39 -8.23
N LYS A 102 -5.15 27.63 -9.33
CA LYS A 102 -6.04 28.80 -9.46
C LYS A 102 -7.16 28.80 -8.44
N THR A 103 -7.69 27.62 -8.12
CA THR A 103 -8.76 27.47 -7.15
C THR A 103 -8.24 27.73 -5.75
N LEU A 104 -7.08 27.16 -5.43
CA LEU A 104 -6.41 27.42 -4.16
C LEU A 104 -6.06 28.92 -4.01
N ALA A 105 -5.58 29.57 -5.06
CA ALA A 105 -5.29 31.00 -5.06
C ALA A 105 -6.54 31.86 -4.77
N LEU A 106 -7.68 31.51 -5.39
CA LEU A 106 -8.96 32.16 -5.12
C LEU A 106 -9.37 32.00 -3.65
N LEU A 107 -9.31 30.77 -3.14
CA LEU A 107 -9.68 30.43 -1.76
C LEU A 107 -8.78 31.12 -0.72
N HIS A 108 -7.47 31.13 -0.96
CA HIS A 108 -6.52 31.84 -0.11
C HIS A 108 -6.75 33.37 -0.13
N LYS A 109 -7.05 33.95 -1.30
CA LYS A 109 -7.27 35.40 -1.45
C LYS A 109 -8.58 35.87 -0.83
N GLU A 110 -9.69 35.19 -1.12
CA GLU A 110 -11.04 35.64 -0.74
C GLU A 110 -11.43 35.18 0.67
N MET A 111 -10.91 34.04 1.14
CA MET A 111 -11.30 33.43 2.42
C MET A 111 -10.13 33.27 3.41
N GLY A 112 -8.91 33.60 3.00
CA GLY A 112 -7.74 33.53 3.88
C GLY A 112 -7.28 32.12 4.24
N ILE A 113 -7.75 31.10 3.52
CA ILE A 113 -7.46 29.67 3.77
C ILE A 113 -5.96 29.39 3.57
N LYS A 114 -5.31 28.87 4.61
CA LYS A 114 -3.87 28.56 4.64
C LYS A 114 -3.55 27.08 4.86
N ASN A 115 -4.48 26.32 5.43
CA ASN A 115 -4.27 24.93 5.81
C ASN A 115 -5.51 24.07 5.57
N MET A 116 -5.36 22.77 5.81
CA MET A 116 -6.39 21.75 5.53
C MET A 116 -7.65 21.96 6.37
N THR A 117 -7.47 22.30 7.64
CA THR A 117 -8.58 22.50 8.59
C THR A 117 -9.45 23.67 8.15
N GLU A 118 -8.83 24.82 7.87
CA GLU A 118 -9.54 26.01 7.38
C GLU A 118 -10.26 25.76 6.05
N LEU A 119 -9.64 25.00 5.14
CA LEU A 119 -10.25 24.62 3.86
C LEU A 119 -11.50 23.76 4.08
N GLU A 120 -11.42 22.77 4.96
CA GLU A 120 -12.52 21.85 5.26
C GLU A 120 -13.70 22.57 5.93
N GLU A 121 -13.43 23.43 6.91
CA GLU A 121 -14.45 24.27 7.56
C GLU A 121 -15.15 25.20 6.56
N ALA A 122 -14.38 25.82 5.65
CA ALA A 122 -14.91 26.67 4.60
C ALA A 122 -15.82 25.90 3.61
N LEU A 123 -15.43 24.67 3.26
CA LEU A 123 -16.22 23.82 2.38
C LEU A 123 -17.50 23.30 3.07
N GLN A 124 -17.44 22.96 4.36
CA GLN A 124 -18.57 22.49 5.16
C GLN A 124 -19.61 23.58 5.46
N SER A 125 -19.15 24.82 5.67
CA SER A 125 -20.03 25.98 5.91
C SER A 125 -20.73 26.50 4.64
N GLU A 126 -20.49 25.85 3.49
CA GLU A 126 -21.02 26.17 2.16
C GLU A 126 -20.66 27.57 1.62
N GLN A 127 -19.94 28.40 2.39
CA GLN A 127 -19.50 29.75 2.02
C GLN A 127 -18.65 29.79 0.75
N VAL A 128 -17.91 28.71 0.51
CA VAL A 128 -17.09 28.54 -0.70
C VAL A 128 -17.93 28.57 -1.97
N ARG A 129 -19.23 28.22 -1.92
CA ARG A 129 -20.10 28.10 -3.10
C ARG A 129 -20.42 29.43 -3.78
N ASP A 130 -20.31 30.53 -3.05
CA ASP A 130 -20.58 31.88 -3.54
C ASP A 130 -19.42 32.43 -4.38
N LEU A 131 -18.26 31.77 -4.37
CA LEU A 131 -17.09 32.21 -5.13
C LEU A 131 -17.17 31.83 -6.62
N PRO A 132 -16.65 32.69 -7.53
CA PRO A 132 -16.66 32.41 -8.97
C PRO A 132 -15.98 31.08 -9.31
N GLY A 133 -16.72 30.18 -9.95
CA GLY A 133 -16.21 28.86 -10.35
C GLY A 133 -16.09 27.85 -9.21
N MET A 134 -16.75 28.09 -8.07
CA MET A 134 -16.81 27.20 -6.90
C MET A 134 -18.21 26.64 -6.62
N GLY A 135 -19.00 26.34 -7.65
CA GLY A 135 -20.34 25.76 -7.47
C GLY A 135 -20.36 24.45 -6.66
N ALA A 136 -21.54 24.07 -6.15
CA ALA A 136 -21.75 22.95 -5.23
C ALA A 136 -20.96 21.68 -5.57
N LYS A 137 -21.06 21.21 -6.82
CA LYS A 137 -20.35 20.01 -7.30
C LYS A 137 -18.83 20.07 -7.12
N LYS A 138 -18.22 21.24 -7.33
CA LYS A 138 -16.77 21.40 -7.17
C LYS A 138 -16.37 21.44 -5.69
N ALA A 139 -17.15 22.12 -4.86
CA ALA A 139 -16.94 22.10 -3.41
C ALA A 139 -17.07 20.68 -2.83
N GLU A 140 -18.08 19.92 -3.26
CA GLU A 140 -18.26 18.50 -2.91
C GLU A 140 -17.06 17.65 -3.36
N ASN A 141 -16.59 17.84 -4.60
CA ASN A 141 -15.42 17.12 -5.11
C ASN A 141 -14.15 17.41 -4.30
N ILE A 142 -13.91 18.67 -3.92
CA ILE A 142 -12.73 19.05 -3.12
C ILE A 142 -12.86 18.48 -1.70
N LEU A 143 -14.03 18.62 -1.05
CA LEU A 143 -14.29 18.03 0.27
C LEU A 143 -14.09 16.51 0.26
N ARG A 144 -14.51 15.86 -0.82
CA ARG A 144 -14.23 14.45 -1.07
C ARG A 144 -12.73 14.17 -1.25
N GLY A 145 -12.03 14.99 -2.04
CA GLY A 145 -10.58 14.87 -2.20
C GLY A 145 -9.83 15.00 -0.87
N ILE A 146 -10.32 15.84 0.05
CA ILE A 146 -9.79 15.96 1.42
C ILE A 146 -9.96 14.64 2.18
N ARG A 147 -11.16 14.03 2.14
CA ARG A 147 -11.39 12.72 2.77
C ARG A 147 -10.45 11.65 2.22
N LEU A 148 -10.34 11.55 0.89
CA LEU A 148 -9.42 10.60 0.25
C LEU A 148 -7.96 10.86 0.62
N LEU A 149 -7.53 12.12 0.76
CA LEU A 149 -6.16 12.44 1.18
C LEU A 149 -5.91 12.09 2.66
N LYS A 150 -6.92 12.21 3.53
CA LYS A 150 -6.85 11.79 4.93
C LYS A 150 -6.84 10.26 5.05
N GLU A 151 -7.70 9.58 4.30
CA GLU A 151 -7.82 8.12 4.27
C GLU A 151 -6.59 7.46 3.64
N SER A 152 -6.06 8.02 2.55
CA SER A 152 -4.79 7.56 1.93
C SER A 152 -3.54 7.78 2.80
N ARG A 153 -3.63 8.59 3.87
CA ARG A 153 -2.58 8.68 4.91
C ARG A 153 -2.80 7.71 6.07
N GLY A 154 -4.00 7.14 6.22
CA GLY A 154 -4.30 6.14 7.23
C GLY A 154 -3.75 4.79 6.81
N ARG A 155 -2.80 4.25 7.58
CA ARG A 155 -2.45 2.83 7.47
C ARG A 155 -3.34 2.04 8.41
N ILE A 156 -3.90 0.93 7.94
CA ILE A 156 -4.71 0.04 8.77
C ILE A 156 -3.86 -1.16 9.24
N PRO A 157 -4.10 -1.73 10.43
CA PRO A 157 -3.43 -2.96 10.86
C PRO A 157 -3.73 -4.12 9.90
N LEU A 158 -2.75 -5.02 9.71
CA LEU A 158 -2.93 -6.22 8.88
C LEU A 158 -4.16 -7.04 9.28
N GLY A 159 -4.42 -7.18 10.59
CA GLY A 159 -5.57 -7.91 11.12
C GLY A 159 -6.94 -7.27 10.80
N VAL A 160 -6.96 -6.00 10.38
CA VAL A 160 -8.18 -5.34 9.86
C VAL A 160 -8.28 -5.52 8.35
N ALA A 161 -7.15 -5.47 7.63
CA ALA A 161 -7.11 -5.57 6.18
C ALA A 161 -7.39 -7.00 5.67
N LEU A 162 -6.88 -8.03 6.36
CA LEU A 162 -6.99 -9.42 5.93
C LEU A 162 -8.44 -9.90 5.79
N PRO A 163 -9.33 -9.74 6.80
CA PRO A 163 -10.72 -10.18 6.66
C PRO A 163 -11.46 -9.52 5.49
N LEU A 164 -11.20 -8.23 5.25
CA LEU A 164 -11.76 -7.50 4.11
C LEU A 164 -11.29 -8.10 2.77
N VAL A 165 -9.99 -8.40 2.66
CA VAL A 165 -9.44 -9.02 1.46
C VAL A 165 -10.00 -10.42 1.22
N ASP A 166 -10.11 -11.22 2.27
CA ASP A 166 -10.66 -12.57 2.17
C ASP A 166 -12.12 -12.52 1.69
N GLU A 167 -12.93 -11.61 2.25
CA GLU A 167 -14.32 -11.41 1.82
C GLU A 167 -14.40 -10.99 0.34
N VAL A 168 -13.58 -10.02 -0.10
CA VAL A 168 -13.53 -9.59 -1.50
C VAL A 168 -13.13 -10.74 -2.42
N ILE A 169 -12.10 -11.50 -2.06
CA ILE A 169 -11.61 -12.63 -2.84
C ILE A 169 -12.67 -13.73 -2.95
N GLU A 170 -13.33 -14.08 -1.85
CA GLU A 170 -14.40 -15.07 -1.82
C GLU A 170 -15.56 -14.65 -2.72
N LEU A 171 -16.08 -13.43 -2.54
CA LEU A 171 -17.19 -12.92 -3.36
C LEU A 171 -16.82 -12.91 -4.85
N MET A 172 -15.62 -12.47 -5.22
CA MET A 172 -15.16 -12.47 -6.61
C MET A 172 -15.04 -13.89 -7.19
N LYS A 173 -14.58 -14.87 -6.39
CA LYS A 173 -14.53 -16.28 -6.80
C LYS A 173 -15.93 -16.85 -7.07
N THR A 174 -16.94 -16.49 -6.26
CA THR A 174 -18.32 -17.00 -6.46
C THR A 174 -18.95 -16.58 -7.79
N LYS A 175 -18.47 -15.49 -8.41
CA LYS A 175 -18.98 -15.01 -9.70
C LYS A 175 -18.60 -15.92 -10.89
N GLY A 176 -17.60 -16.79 -10.73
CA GLY A 176 -17.17 -17.74 -11.77
C GLY A 176 -16.52 -17.12 -13.02
N ILE A 177 -16.27 -15.81 -13.02
CA ILE A 177 -15.63 -15.08 -14.15
C ILE A 177 -14.13 -14.84 -13.92
N VAL A 178 -13.68 -14.98 -12.68
CA VAL A 178 -12.29 -14.87 -12.27
C VAL A 178 -11.66 -16.26 -12.26
N ARG A 179 -10.54 -16.42 -12.94
CA ARG A 179 -9.76 -17.67 -12.91
C ARG A 179 -8.93 -17.75 -11.63
N GLU A 180 -8.15 -16.72 -11.36
CA GLU A 180 -7.30 -16.58 -10.16
C GLU A 180 -7.40 -15.15 -9.66
N ILE A 181 -7.39 -14.96 -8.34
CA ILE A 181 -7.30 -13.66 -7.67
C ILE A 181 -6.48 -13.81 -6.39
N PHE A 182 -5.50 -12.93 -6.22
CA PHE A 182 -4.55 -12.96 -5.11
C PHE A 182 -4.27 -11.54 -4.61
N PRO A 183 -4.01 -11.38 -3.30
CA PRO A 183 -3.47 -10.13 -2.82
C PRO A 183 -2.06 -9.89 -3.36
N ALA A 184 -1.65 -8.64 -3.40
CA ALA A 184 -0.31 -8.20 -3.72
C ALA A 184 0.12 -7.13 -2.69
N GLY A 185 1.03 -6.24 -3.08
CA GLY A 185 1.46 -5.11 -2.27
C GLY A 185 2.04 -5.51 -0.92
N SER A 186 1.96 -4.60 0.05
CA SER A 186 2.44 -4.84 1.42
C SER A 186 1.63 -5.89 2.18
N LEU A 187 0.37 -6.12 1.80
CA LEU A 187 -0.49 -7.11 2.44
C LEU A 187 0.03 -8.52 2.19
N ARG A 188 0.40 -8.83 0.95
CA ARG A 188 0.99 -10.13 0.61
C ARG A 188 2.37 -10.35 1.27
N ARG A 189 3.08 -9.28 1.63
CA ARG A 189 4.36 -9.38 2.38
C ARG A 189 4.17 -9.36 3.90
N CYS A 190 2.93 -9.46 4.37
CA CYS A 190 2.58 -9.46 5.80
C CYS A 190 3.13 -8.26 6.57
N ARG A 191 3.14 -7.06 5.96
CA ARG A 191 3.47 -5.84 6.69
C ARG A 191 2.44 -5.60 7.79
N GLU A 192 2.93 -5.19 8.96
CA GLU A 192 2.17 -4.95 10.19
C GLU A 192 1.04 -3.93 10.00
N THR A 193 1.25 -2.96 9.12
CA THR A 193 0.26 -1.98 8.71
C THR A 193 0.22 -1.91 7.18
N ILE A 194 -0.96 -1.68 6.62
CA ILE A 194 -1.26 -1.69 5.17
C ILE A 194 -1.74 -0.30 4.77
N GLY A 195 -1.30 0.17 3.60
CA GLY A 195 -1.84 1.39 2.99
C GLY A 195 -3.11 1.05 2.22
N ASP A 196 -3.09 1.28 0.91
CA ASP A 196 -4.05 0.67 0.00
C ASP A 196 -3.83 -0.85 -0.11
N ILE A 197 -4.90 -1.54 -0.51
CA ILE A 197 -4.90 -2.97 -0.77
C ILE A 197 -4.79 -3.18 -2.27
N ASP A 198 -3.76 -3.89 -2.71
CA ASP A 198 -3.59 -4.31 -4.10
C ASP A 198 -4.08 -5.75 -4.29
N LEU A 199 -4.97 -5.96 -5.25
CA LEU A 199 -5.41 -7.28 -5.72
C LEU A 199 -5.04 -7.47 -7.19
N LEU A 200 -4.58 -8.68 -7.52
CA LEU A 200 -4.35 -9.12 -8.88
C LEU A 200 -5.29 -10.24 -9.24
N ALA A 201 -5.92 -10.13 -10.39
CA ALA A 201 -6.77 -11.17 -10.94
C ALA A 201 -6.40 -11.51 -12.39
N THR A 202 -6.81 -12.69 -12.83
CA THR A 202 -6.82 -13.05 -14.24
C THR A 202 -8.15 -13.70 -14.63
N GLY A 203 -8.54 -13.50 -15.89
CA GLY A 203 -9.79 -14.03 -16.44
C GLY A 203 -10.00 -13.58 -17.88
N LYS A 204 -11.02 -14.14 -18.54
CA LYS A 204 -11.28 -13.92 -19.97
C LYS A 204 -11.85 -12.54 -20.28
N ASP A 205 -12.56 -11.93 -19.33
CA ASP A 205 -13.25 -10.66 -19.52
C ASP A 205 -12.92 -9.69 -18.37
N GLY A 206 -11.84 -8.92 -18.56
CA GLY A 206 -11.40 -7.95 -17.56
C GLY A 206 -12.43 -6.86 -17.29
N THR A 207 -13.22 -6.45 -18.29
CA THR A 207 -14.22 -5.39 -18.12
C THR A 207 -15.31 -5.87 -17.17
N ARG A 208 -15.83 -7.08 -17.39
CA ARG A 208 -16.84 -7.68 -16.51
C ARG A 208 -16.30 -7.97 -15.11
N ILE A 209 -15.03 -8.37 -14.99
CA ILE A 209 -14.39 -8.56 -13.67
C ILE A 209 -14.34 -7.25 -12.90
N ILE A 210 -13.92 -6.16 -13.53
CA ILE A 210 -13.90 -4.84 -12.88
C ILE A 210 -15.31 -4.38 -12.54
N GLU A 211 -16.29 -4.61 -13.42
CA GLU A 211 -17.69 -4.28 -13.16
C GLU A 211 -18.21 -4.99 -11.90
N GLU A 212 -18.07 -6.32 -11.79
CA GLU A 212 -18.48 -7.07 -10.60
C GLU A 212 -17.75 -6.61 -9.33
N PHE A 213 -16.45 -6.34 -9.43
CA PHE A 213 -15.65 -5.81 -8.32
C PHE A 213 -16.19 -4.48 -7.80
N THR A 214 -16.56 -3.57 -8.71
CA THR A 214 -17.11 -2.25 -8.32
C THR A 214 -18.53 -2.30 -7.75
N HIS A 215 -19.24 -3.42 -7.91
CA HIS A 215 -20.60 -3.62 -7.40
C HIS A 215 -20.64 -4.54 -6.16
N LEU A 216 -19.50 -4.87 -5.56
CA LEU A 216 -19.48 -5.67 -4.35
C LEU A 216 -20.22 -4.95 -3.20
N PRO A 217 -20.89 -5.67 -2.28
CA PRO A 217 -21.70 -5.07 -1.22
C PRO A 217 -20.92 -4.15 -0.27
N MET A 218 -19.61 -4.38 -0.11
CA MET A 218 -18.78 -3.55 0.75
C MET A 218 -18.35 -2.22 0.12
N VAL A 219 -18.57 -2.03 -1.18
CA VAL A 219 -18.14 -0.83 -1.91
C VAL A 219 -19.04 0.35 -1.57
N THR A 220 -18.42 1.43 -1.10
CA THR A 220 -19.09 2.71 -0.83
C THR A 220 -18.85 3.73 -1.92
N GLU A 221 -17.68 3.69 -2.56
CA GLU A 221 -17.35 4.60 -3.66
C GLU A 221 -16.48 3.90 -4.71
N VAL A 222 -16.70 4.23 -5.99
CA VAL A 222 -15.84 3.81 -7.11
C VAL A 222 -14.96 4.99 -7.50
N LEU A 223 -13.66 4.88 -7.26
CA LEU A 223 -12.67 5.91 -7.61
C LEU A 223 -12.28 5.83 -9.10
N ALA A 224 -12.14 4.61 -9.61
CA ALA A 224 -11.83 4.35 -11.01
C ALA A 224 -12.39 3.00 -11.46
N ALA A 225 -12.88 2.94 -12.69
CA ALA A 225 -13.30 1.70 -13.34
C ALA A 225 -12.90 1.73 -14.81
N GLY A 226 -12.12 0.76 -15.23
CA GLY A 226 -11.66 0.59 -16.61
C GLY A 226 -11.65 -0.89 -17.02
N LYS A 227 -11.06 -1.18 -18.18
CA LYS A 227 -11.05 -2.55 -18.74
C LYS A 227 -10.19 -3.54 -17.95
N THR A 228 -9.15 -3.05 -17.27
CA THR A 228 -8.15 -3.88 -16.59
C THR A 228 -7.77 -3.35 -15.22
N LYS A 229 -8.35 -2.21 -14.79
CA LYS A 229 -8.11 -1.62 -13.48
C LYS A 229 -9.42 -1.13 -12.88
N GLY A 230 -9.65 -1.46 -11.62
CA GLY A 230 -10.68 -0.89 -10.76
C GLY A 230 -10.06 -0.36 -9.48
N SER A 231 -10.66 0.65 -8.89
CA SER A 231 -10.27 1.20 -7.59
C SER A 231 -11.54 1.65 -6.86
N VAL A 232 -11.72 1.16 -5.64
CA VAL A 232 -12.91 1.40 -4.82
C VAL A 232 -12.52 1.78 -3.40
N ILE A 233 -13.42 2.47 -2.72
CA ILE A 233 -13.42 2.63 -1.26
C ILE A 233 -14.48 1.70 -0.68
N THR A 234 -14.14 1.00 0.40
CA THR A 234 -15.05 0.10 1.11
C THR A 234 -15.64 0.73 2.37
N HIS A 235 -16.61 0.07 2.98
CA HIS A 235 -17.02 0.37 4.36
C HIS A 235 -15.75 0.40 5.25
N GLY A 236 -15.58 1.48 6.02
CA GLY A 236 -14.36 1.73 6.80
C GLY A 236 -13.28 2.57 6.11
N GLY A 237 -13.53 3.10 4.90
CA GLY A 237 -12.64 4.07 4.24
C GLY A 237 -11.37 3.45 3.65
N THR A 238 -11.32 2.13 3.51
CA THR A 238 -10.15 1.42 2.97
C THR A 238 -10.20 1.41 1.44
N GLN A 239 -9.09 1.81 0.80
CA GLN A 239 -8.96 1.73 -0.65
C GLN A 239 -8.52 0.34 -1.08
N VAL A 240 -9.24 -0.24 -2.05
CA VAL A 240 -8.90 -1.51 -2.69
C VAL A 240 -8.75 -1.29 -4.19
N ASP A 241 -7.56 -1.60 -4.70
CA ASP A 241 -7.21 -1.55 -6.12
C ASP A 241 -7.21 -2.98 -6.69
N LEU A 242 -7.95 -3.20 -7.77
CA LEU A 242 -7.94 -4.45 -8.52
C LEU A 242 -7.32 -4.24 -9.88
N ARG A 243 -6.36 -5.11 -10.25
CA ARG A 243 -5.79 -5.15 -11.60
C ARG A 243 -5.99 -6.52 -12.24
N VAL A 244 -6.55 -6.54 -13.44
CA VAL A 244 -6.73 -7.74 -14.24
C VAL A 244 -5.61 -7.86 -15.26
N VAL A 245 -4.91 -8.98 -15.26
CA VAL A 245 -3.78 -9.25 -16.16
C VAL A 245 -4.01 -10.52 -16.98
N PRO A 246 -3.40 -10.63 -18.18
CA PRO A 246 -3.38 -11.88 -18.94
C PRO A 246 -2.77 -13.02 -18.11
N GLY A 247 -3.28 -14.24 -18.28
CA GLY A 247 -2.86 -15.39 -17.48
C GLY A 247 -1.37 -15.71 -17.68
N GLU A 248 -0.87 -15.51 -18.89
CA GLU A 248 0.54 -15.68 -19.25
C GLU A 248 1.47 -14.64 -18.61
N SER A 249 0.93 -13.55 -18.06
CA SER A 249 1.66 -12.52 -17.34
C SER A 249 1.42 -12.57 -15.83
N PHE A 250 0.58 -13.50 -15.34
CA PHE A 250 0.08 -13.47 -13.97
C PHE A 250 1.21 -13.57 -12.94
N GLY A 251 2.17 -14.47 -13.14
CA GLY A 251 3.34 -14.61 -12.30
C GLY A 251 4.25 -13.37 -12.26
N ALA A 252 4.54 -12.77 -13.41
CA ALA A 252 5.34 -11.56 -13.47
C ALA A 252 4.63 -10.35 -12.85
N ALA A 253 3.32 -10.22 -13.05
CA ALA A 253 2.51 -9.23 -12.38
C ALA A 253 2.52 -9.44 -10.86
N LEU A 254 2.34 -10.67 -10.39
CA LEU A 254 2.32 -10.99 -8.98
C LEU A 254 3.67 -10.65 -8.32
N GLN A 255 4.79 -10.99 -8.95
CA GLN A 255 6.13 -10.57 -8.52
C GLN A 255 6.21 -9.04 -8.44
N TYR A 256 5.87 -8.35 -9.54
CA TYR A 256 6.01 -6.91 -9.68
C TYR A 256 5.15 -6.12 -8.67
N PHE A 257 3.86 -6.45 -8.53
CA PHE A 257 2.95 -5.73 -7.63
C PHE A 257 3.07 -6.17 -6.18
N THR A 258 3.60 -7.37 -5.89
CA THR A 258 3.96 -7.74 -4.51
C THR A 258 5.13 -6.90 -4.01
N GLY A 259 6.12 -6.66 -4.88
CA GLY A 259 7.31 -5.91 -4.49
C GLY A 259 8.13 -6.64 -3.42
N SER A 260 8.81 -5.92 -2.50
CA SER A 260 8.78 -4.47 -2.34
C SER A 260 9.43 -3.72 -3.52
N LYS A 261 9.34 -2.39 -3.53
CA LYS A 261 10.02 -1.57 -4.55
C LYS A 261 11.52 -1.85 -4.58
N ALA A 262 12.16 -2.01 -3.42
CA ALA A 262 13.59 -2.27 -3.30
C ALA A 262 13.94 -3.64 -3.90
N HIS A 263 13.21 -4.68 -3.49
CA HIS A 263 13.32 -6.02 -4.07
C HIS A 263 13.20 -6.01 -5.60
N ASN A 264 12.19 -5.33 -6.14
CA ASN A 264 11.99 -5.20 -7.59
C ASN A 264 13.14 -4.48 -8.31
N VAL A 265 13.80 -3.51 -7.65
CA VAL A 265 14.97 -2.82 -8.23
C VAL A 265 16.10 -3.81 -8.40
N ARG A 266 16.44 -4.57 -7.35
CA ARG A 266 17.50 -5.57 -7.38
C ARG A 266 17.24 -6.66 -8.43
N LEU A 267 16.02 -7.18 -8.54
CA LEU A 267 15.69 -8.17 -9.57
C LEU A 267 15.88 -7.61 -10.99
N ARG A 268 15.53 -6.34 -11.24
CA ARG A 268 15.73 -5.71 -12.56
C ARG A 268 17.19 -5.46 -12.86
N GLU A 269 18.00 -5.13 -11.87
CA GLU A 269 19.46 -5.00 -12.02
C GLU A 269 20.07 -6.34 -12.43
N ILE A 270 19.74 -7.41 -11.72
CA ILE A 270 20.21 -8.77 -12.05
C ILE A 270 19.74 -9.20 -13.45
N ALA A 271 18.47 -8.96 -13.78
CA ALA A 271 17.94 -9.25 -15.12
C ALA A 271 18.75 -8.53 -16.20
N LYS A 272 19.02 -7.24 -16.00
CA LYS A 272 19.76 -6.41 -16.95
C LYS A 272 21.18 -6.92 -17.17
N ASP A 273 21.87 -7.33 -16.11
CA ASP A 273 23.22 -7.89 -16.19
C ASP A 273 23.25 -9.22 -16.96
N GLN A 274 22.12 -9.94 -17.00
CA GLN A 274 21.92 -11.15 -17.80
C GLN A 274 21.39 -10.88 -19.23
N GLY A 275 21.26 -9.61 -19.63
CA GLY A 275 20.68 -9.24 -20.93
C GLY A 275 19.17 -9.48 -21.03
N LEU A 276 18.49 -9.53 -19.89
CA LEU A 276 17.06 -9.73 -19.75
C LEU A 276 16.36 -8.43 -19.31
N LYS A 277 15.05 -8.37 -19.52
CA LYS A 277 14.17 -7.31 -19.01
C LYS A 277 13.00 -7.94 -18.26
N ILE A 278 12.70 -7.41 -17.08
CA ILE A 278 11.53 -7.81 -16.28
C ILE A 278 10.61 -6.62 -16.09
N ASN A 279 9.32 -6.85 -16.29
CA ASN A 279 8.24 -5.91 -16.01
C ASN A 279 6.98 -6.67 -15.59
N GLU A 280 5.87 -5.97 -15.40
CA GLU A 280 4.59 -6.55 -14.99
C GLU A 280 3.97 -7.53 -16.00
N TYR A 281 4.51 -7.63 -17.21
CA TYR A 281 4.00 -8.49 -18.28
C TYR A 281 4.82 -9.76 -18.49
N GLY A 282 6.04 -9.84 -17.94
CA GLY A 282 6.91 -11.00 -18.12
C GLY A 282 8.39 -10.74 -17.94
N VAL A 283 9.14 -11.80 -18.25
CA VAL A 283 10.59 -11.77 -18.45
C VAL A 283 10.87 -11.84 -19.94
N PHE A 284 11.75 -10.97 -20.44
CA PHE A 284 11.99 -10.78 -21.87
C PHE A 284 13.48 -10.87 -22.19
N ARG A 285 13.78 -11.42 -23.37
CA ARG A 285 15.09 -11.34 -24.02
C ARG A 285 14.91 -10.60 -25.34
N GLY A 286 15.35 -9.34 -25.39
CA GLY A 286 14.91 -8.43 -26.45
C GLY A 286 13.39 -8.23 -26.39
N GLU A 287 12.71 -8.49 -27.50
CA GLU A 287 11.23 -8.42 -27.61
C GLU A 287 10.53 -9.76 -27.31
N GLU A 288 11.28 -10.86 -27.20
CA GLU A 288 10.72 -12.19 -26.96
C GLU A 288 10.43 -12.38 -25.47
N ARG A 289 9.18 -12.72 -25.13
CA ARG A 289 8.79 -13.10 -23.77
C ARG A 289 9.21 -14.55 -23.51
N ILE A 290 10.10 -14.74 -22.55
CA ILE A 290 10.66 -16.05 -22.18
C ILE A 290 10.08 -16.62 -20.88
N GLY A 291 9.22 -15.87 -20.20
CA GLY A 291 8.48 -16.34 -19.02
C GLY A 291 7.58 -15.28 -18.40
N GLY A 292 6.92 -15.63 -17.31
CA GLY A 292 6.04 -14.74 -16.54
C GLY A 292 4.67 -15.32 -16.19
N SER A 293 4.42 -16.59 -16.52
CA SER A 293 3.13 -17.22 -16.24
C SER A 293 2.99 -17.55 -14.75
N THR A 294 4.08 -17.94 -14.09
CA THR A 294 4.15 -18.16 -12.63
C THR A 294 5.29 -17.36 -12.01
N GLU A 295 5.22 -17.06 -10.70
CA GLU A 295 6.30 -16.33 -10.03
C GLU A 295 7.58 -17.16 -10.01
N GLU A 296 7.49 -18.46 -9.76
CA GLU A 296 8.63 -19.38 -9.71
C GLU A 296 9.37 -19.42 -11.04
N GLU A 297 8.66 -19.30 -12.17
CA GLU A 297 9.26 -19.16 -13.49
C GLU A 297 10.10 -17.88 -13.59
N VAL A 298 9.62 -16.75 -13.07
CA VAL A 298 10.35 -15.47 -13.07
C VAL A 298 11.67 -15.61 -12.32
N TYR A 299 11.64 -16.12 -11.09
CA TYR A 299 12.86 -16.29 -10.28
C TYR A 299 13.82 -17.32 -10.89
N ARG A 300 13.30 -18.44 -11.39
CA ARG A 300 14.11 -19.49 -12.03
C ARG A 300 14.83 -18.98 -13.28
N ILE A 301 14.22 -18.13 -14.08
CA ILE A 301 14.87 -17.50 -15.26
C ILE A 301 16.03 -16.60 -14.83
N LEU A 302 15.92 -15.93 -13.68
CA LEU A 302 16.99 -15.11 -13.10
C LEU A 302 18.09 -15.92 -12.41
N GLY A 303 17.89 -17.23 -12.22
CA GLY A 303 18.89 -18.15 -11.69
C GLY A 303 18.85 -18.36 -10.17
N PHE A 304 17.75 -18.06 -9.50
CA PHE A 304 17.58 -18.36 -8.06
C PHE A 304 16.18 -18.89 -7.74
N PRO A 305 15.99 -19.60 -6.61
CA PRO A 305 14.69 -20.10 -6.19
C PRO A 305 13.65 -18.99 -5.98
N TRP A 306 12.38 -19.38 -5.97
CA TRP A 306 11.30 -18.47 -5.59
C TRP A 306 11.49 -17.96 -4.17
N ILE A 307 11.37 -16.64 -4.00
CA ILE A 307 11.55 -15.97 -2.71
C ILE A 307 10.17 -15.71 -2.09
N PRO A 308 9.90 -16.22 -0.87
CA PRO A 308 8.67 -15.93 -0.13
C PRO A 308 8.39 -14.43 -0.03
N PRO A 309 7.15 -13.96 -0.26
CA PRO A 309 6.77 -12.54 -0.23
C PRO A 309 7.22 -11.79 1.03
N GLU A 310 7.15 -12.43 2.19
CA GLU A 310 7.49 -11.90 3.51
C GLU A 310 8.98 -11.50 3.60
N LEU A 311 9.84 -12.10 2.78
CA LEU A 311 11.28 -11.80 2.75
C LEU A 311 11.63 -10.66 1.78
N ARG A 312 10.73 -10.26 0.89
CA ARG A 312 11.01 -9.36 -0.26
C ARG A 312 11.14 -7.90 0.16
N GLU A 313 12.14 -7.59 0.97
CA GLU A 313 12.38 -6.26 1.55
C GLU A 313 13.81 -5.73 1.30
N ASP A 314 14.61 -6.39 0.46
CA ASP A 314 16.01 -6.05 0.16
C ASP A 314 16.87 -5.99 1.44
N ARG A 315 16.82 -7.08 2.23
CA ARG A 315 17.49 -7.25 3.53
C ARG A 315 18.42 -8.45 3.58
N GLY A 316 18.83 -8.95 2.41
CA GLY A 316 19.72 -10.11 2.26
C GLY A 316 19.05 -11.34 1.64
N GLU A 317 17.75 -11.28 1.32
CA GLU A 317 17.01 -12.41 0.76
C GLU A 317 17.47 -12.78 -0.65
N ILE A 318 17.94 -11.81 -1.43
CA ILE A 318 18.41 -12.03 -2.80
C ILE A 318 19.77 -12.70 -2.78
N GLU A 319 20.70 -12.19 -1.97
CA GLU A 319 22.01 -12.80 -1.76
C GLU A 319 21.86 -14.23 -1.25
N ALA A 320 21.00 -14.44 -0.24
CA ALA A 320 20.68 -15.77 0.26
C ALA A 320 20.09 -16.68 -0.82
N ALA A 321 19.20 -16.18 -1.68
CA ALA A 321 18.64 -16.97 -2.79
C ALA A 321 19.69 -17.35 -3.84
N MET A 322 20.60 -16.43 -4.19
CA MET A 322 21.68 -16.69 -5.14
C MET A 322 22.67 -17.74 -4.61
N GLU A 323 22.92 -17.76 -3.31
CA GLU A 323 23.79 -18.73 -2.63
C GLU A 323 23.07 -20.05 -2.28
N GLY A 324 21.76 -20.15 -2.54
CA GLY A 324 20.94 -21.31 -2.18
C GLY A 324 20.70 -21.45 -0.66
N GLY A 325 20.87 -20.36 0.10
CA GLY A 325 20.77 -20.29 1.56
C GLY A 325 19.54 -19.55 2.08
N LEU A 326 18.41 -19.56 1.34
CA LEU A 326 17.15 -19.01 1.88
C LEU A 326 16.78 -19.72 3.20
N PRO A 327 16.29 -18.97 4.21
CA PRO A 327 15.89 -19.57 5.46
C PRO A 327 14.64 -20.44 5.28
N SER A 328 14.55 -21.53 6.04
CA SER A 328 13.28 -22.22 6.25
C SER A 328 12.38 -21.32 7.11
N LEU A 329 11.19 -21.01 6.61
CA LEU A 329 10.21 -20.20 7.32
C LEU A 329 9.25 -21.08 8.09
N VAL A 330 8.71 -20.54 9.19
CA VAL A 330 7.59 -21.16 9.90
C VAL A 330 6.33 -21.05 9.05
N GLU A 331 5.59 -22.14 8.93
CA GLU A 331 4.30 -22.20 8.25
C GLU A 331 3.16 -22.35 9.26
N LEU A 332 1.92 -22.06 8.85
CA LEU A 332 0.75 -22.26 9.72
C LEU A 332 0.61 -23.72 10.18
N ALA A 333 1.04 -24.68 9.36
CA ALA A 333 1.03 -26.10 9.71
C ALA A 333 2.05 -26.47 10.80
N ASP A 334 3.10 -25.66 11.02
CA ASP A 334 4.07 -25.86 12.09
C ASP A 334 3.54 -25.39 13.45
N ILE A 335 2.48 -24.58 13.46
CA ILE A 335 1.87 -24.03 14.67
C ILE A 335 1.02 -25.10 15.34
N LYS A 336 1.57 -25.71 16.39
CA LYS A 336 0.92 -26.75 17.20
C LYS A 336 -0.03 -26.21 18.27
N GLY A 337 -0.03 -24.91 18.52
CA GLY A 337 -0.83 -24.32 19.60
C GLY A 337 -0.62 -22.84 19.76
N ASP A 338 -1.60 -22.20 20.40
CA ASP A 338 -1.53 -20.80 20.80
C ASP A 338 -1.01 -20.70 22.25
N LEU A 339 -0.08 -19.78 22.49
CA LEU A 339 0.59 -19.62 23.77
C LEU A 339 0.14 -18.38 24.55
N HIS A 340 -0.89 -17.65 24.09
CA HIS A 340 -1.43 -16.52 24.86
C HIS A 340 -2.91 -16.33 24.58
N VAL A 341 -3.75 -16.98 25.37
CA VAL A 341 -5.22 -16.87 25.26
C VAL A 341 -5.83 -16.59 26.62
N HIS A 342 -6.76 -15.63 26.66
CA HIS A 342 -7.49 -15.27 27.88
C HIS A 342 -8.82 -16.01 27.95
N SER A 343 -9.24 -16.34 29.16
CA SER A 343 -10.51 -17.01 29.44
C SER A 343 -11.43 -16.10 30.23
N ASN A 344 -12.66 -16.57 30.49
CA ASN A 344 -13.62 -15.88 31.34
C ASN A 344 -13.22 -15.81 32.83
N TRP A 345 -12.04 -16.27 33.20
CA TRP A 345 -11.45 -16.05 34.51
C TRP A 345 -10.86 -14.65 34.69
N SER A 346 -10.45 -13.98 33.59
CA SER A 346 -10.07 -12.57 33.60
C SER A 346 -10.93 -11.74 32.63
N ASP A 347 -10.39 -11.30 31.50
CA ASP A 347 -11.06 -10.43 30.51
C ASP A 347 -11.46 -11.13 29.21
N GLY A 348 -11.20 -12.44 29.09
CA GLY A 348 -11.75 -13.27 28.02
C GLY A 348 -13.25 -13.49 28.19
N SER A 349 -13.93 -13.89 27.11
CA SER A 349 -15.37 -14.17 27.13
C SER A 349 -15.71 -15.66 27.15
N ALA A 350 -14.77 -16.52 26.75
CA ALA A 350 -14.97 -17.95 26.58
C ALA A 350 -14.57 -18.74 27.83
N THR A 351 -15.31 -19.82 28.10
CA THR A 351 -14.96 -20.83 29.10
C THR A 351 -13.75 -21.67 28.67
N LEU A 352 -13.12 -22.36 29.63
CA LEU A 352 -12.00 -23.28 29.34
C LEU A 352 -12.39 -24.38 28.35
N GLU A 353 -13.61 -24.93 28.48
CA GLU A 353 -14.14 -25.95 27.57
C GLU A 353 -14.36 -25.43 26.14
N GLU A 354 -14.90 -24.22 26.00
CA GLU A 354 -15.09 -23.58 24.69
C GLU A 354 -13.76 -23.30 24.00
N ILE A 355 -12.77 -22.82 24.75
CA ILE A 355 -11.41 -22.58 24.25
C ILE A 355 -10.79 -23.91 23.77
N ALA A 356 -10.86 -24.97 24.58
CA ALA A 356 -10.31 -26.27 24.21
C ALA A 356 -10.97 -26.87 22.96
N GLU A 357 -12.30 -26.76 22.86
CA GLU A 357 -13.05 -27.25 21.69
C GLU A 357 -12.67 -26.48 20.42
N GLN A 358 -12.50 -25.15 20.52
CA GLN A 358 -12.08 -24.35 19.38
C GLN A 358 -10.62 -24.65 18.98
N ALA A 359 -9.71 -24.80 19.94
CA ALA A 359 -8.33 -25.18 19.67
C ALA A 359 -8.25 -26.53 18.94
N LYS A 360 -9.09 -27.49 19.32
CA LYS A 360 -9.20 -28.78 18.63
C LYS A 360 -9.70 -28.64 17.20
N ARG A 361 -10.67 -27.76 16.93
CA ARG A 361 -11.16 -27.48 15.56
C ARG A 361 -10.07 -26.85 14.69
N LEU A 362 -9.20 -26.04 15.28
CA LEU A 362 -8.03 -25.46 14.61
C LEU A 362 -6.91 -26.49 14.41
N GLY A 363 -7.00 -27.68 14.99
CA GLY A 363 -6.00 -28.75 14.86
C GLY A 363 -4.81 -28.62 15.80
N TYR A 364 -4.90 -27.79 16.84
CA TYR A 364 -3.83 -27.62 17.82
C TYR A 364 -3.67 -28.85 18.73
N GLU A 365 -2.44 -29.09 19.16
CA GLU A 365 -2.03 -30.09 20.14
C GLU A 365 -2.12 -29.54 21.58
N TYR A 366 -1.92 -28.23 21.75
CA TYR A 366 -1.99 -27.55 23.03
C TYR A 366 -2.46 -26.09 22.92
N LEU A 367 -2.86 -25.50 24.05
CA LEU A 367 -3.18 -24.07 24.15
C LEU A 367 -2.88 -23.55 25.56
N LEU A 368 -2.18 -22.42 25.69
CA LEU A 368 -1.88 -21.79 26.99
C LEU A 368 -2.99 -20.82 27.41
N ILE A 369 -3.60 -21.10 28.56
CA ILE A 369 -4.44 -20.13 29.25
C ILE A 369 -3.51 -19.16 29.99
N ALA A 370 -3.57 -17.89 29.64
CA ALA A 370 -2.64 -16.85 30.07
C ALA A 370 -3.38 -15.65 30.67
N ASP A 371 -4.38 -15.89 31.52
CA ASP A 371 -5.16 -14.84 32.17
C ASP A 371 -4.30 -13.86 33.00
N HIS A 372 -4.79 -12.63 33.10
CA HIS A 372 -4.08 -11.53 33.76
C HIS A 372 -3.78 -11.79 35.23
N SER A 373 -2.61 -11.34 35.68
CA SER A 373 -2.23 -11.33 37.09
C SER A 373 -2.86 -10.16 37.86
N PHE A 374 -2.84 -10.24 39.21
CA PHE A 374 -3.51 -9.32 40.14
C PHE A 374 -3.32 -7.81 39.90
N ALA A 375 -2.24 -7.37 39.24
CA ALA A 375 -1.98 -5.95 39.08
C ALA A 375 -2.93 -5.28 38.07
N VAL A 376 -3.44 -6.01 37.07
CA VAL A 376 -4.44 -5.49 36.11
C VAL A 376 -5.87 -5.60 36.66
N ARG A 377 -6.17 -4.85 37.73
CA ARG A 377 -7.51 -4.85 38.35
C ARG A 377 -8.65 -4.44 37.41
N ILE A 378 -8.34 -3.67 36.37
CA ILE A 378 -9.31 -3.20 35.36
C ILE A 378 -9.73 -4.36 34.42
N ALA A 379 -8.86 -5.33 34.19
CA ALA A 379 -9.10 -6.50 33.34
C ALA A 379 -9.47 -7.76 34.14
N GLY A 380 -9.90 -7.61 35.40
CA GLY A 380 -10.30 -8.76 36.22
C GLY A 380 -9.13 -9.68 36.62
N GLY A 381 -7.91 -9.16 36.75
CA GLY A 381 -6.73 -9.97 37.07
C GLY A 381 -6.86 -10.81 38.35
N LEU A 382 -6.37 -12.04 38.30
CA LEU A 382 -6.54 -13.05 39.34
C LEU A 382 -5.61 -12.81 40.53
N SER A 383 -6.14 -12.97 41.74
CA SER A 383 -5.35 -13.15 42.96
C SER A 383 -4.57 -14.48 42.92
N PRO A 384 -3.52 -14.64 43.74
CA PRO A 384 -2.80 -15.92 43.83
C PRO A 384 -3.69 -17.12 44.17
N GLU A 385 -4.73 -16.92 44.98
CA GLU A 385 -5.69 -17.97 45.33
C GLU A 385 -6.58 -18.33 44.13
N GLU A 386 -7.09 -17.34 43.40
CA GLU A 386 -7.88 -17.55 42.18
C GLU A 386 -7.07 -18.26 41.09
N LEU A 387 -5.79 -17.90 40.92
CA LEU A 387 -4.90 -18.58 39.97
C LEU A 387 -4.70 -20.06 40.34
N LEU A 388 -4.52 -20.38 41.63
CA LEU A 388 -4.45 -21.77 42.08
C LEU A 388 -5.76 -22.53 41.80
N ASN A 389 -6.91 -21.88 42.00
CA ASN A 389 -8.21 -22.47 41.66
C ASN A 389 -8.37 -22.71 40.15
N GLN A 390 -7.90 -21.76 39.33
CA GLN A 390 -7.89 -21.91 37.87
C GLN A 390 -7.02 -23.08 37.42
N ILE A 391 -5.82 -23.23 38.00
CA ILE A 391 -4.93 -24.37 37.72
C ILE A 391 -5.63 -25.71 38.02
N GLU A 392 -6.34 -25.81 39.15
CA GLU A 392 -7.10 -27.02 39.48
C GLU A 392 -8.27 -27.24 38.51
N GLU A 393 -8.93 -26.19 38.05
CA GLU A 393 -10.00 -26.33 37.05
C GLU A 393 -9.46 -26.78 35.68
N ILE A 394 -8.35 -26.20 35.21
CA ILE A 394 -7.66 -26.64 33.98
C ILE A 394 -7.29 -28.12 34.07
N LYS A 395 -6.80 -28.60 35.24
CA LYS A 395 -6.53 -30.04 35.46
C LYS A 395 -7.80 -30.89 35.31
N LYS A 396 -8.92 -30.47 35.90
CA LYS A 396 -10.20 -31.21 35.79
C LYS A 396 -10.71 -31.23 34.35
N VAL A 397 -10.60 -30.13 33.62
CA VAL A 397 -10.98 -30.04 32.21
C VAL A 397 -10.10 -30.98 31.38
N ASN A 398 -8.77 -30.92 31.53
CA ASN A 398 -7.83 -31.80 30.84
C ASN A 398 -8.09 -33.30 31.06
N GLN A 399 -8.56 -33.72 32.24
CA GLN A 399 -8.93 -35.13 32.49
C GLN A 399 -10.06 -35.63 31.57
N LYS A 400 -10.92 -34.71 31.10
CA LYS A 400 -12.05 -35.02 30.21
C LYS A 400 -11.70 -34.80 28.74
N LEU A 401 -10.70 -33.97 28.45
CA LEU A 401 -10.27 -33.65 27.09
C LEU A 401 -9.52 -34.81 26.43
N LYS A 402 -9.65 -34.90 25.10
CA LYS A 402 -8.90 -35.84 24.25
C LYS A 402 -8.45 -35.12 22.98
N GLY A 403 -7.15 -35.21 22.70
CA GLY A 403 -6.54 -34.66 21.48
C GLY A 403 -6.13 -33.19 21.56
N ILE A 404 -6.24 -32.56 22.72
CA ILE A 404 -5.79 -31.19 23.01
C ILE A 404 -5.39 -31.12 24.49
N THR A 405 -4.37 -30.34 24.82
CA THR A 405 -3.96 -30.07 26.20
C THR A 405 -4.04 -28.58 26.51
N LEU A 406 -4.82 -28.19 27.52
CA LEU A 406 -4.75 -26.84 28.07
C LEU A 406 -3.56 -26.72 29.01
N LEU A 407 -2.67 -25.77 28.76
CA LEU A 407 -1.56 -25.44 29.63
C LEU A 407 -2.00 -24.33 30.59
N ALA A 408 -1.61 -24.44 31.86
CA ALA A 408 -1.86 -23.40 32.84
C ALA A 408 -0.70 -22.41 32.87
N GLY A 409 -0.97 -21.17 32.48
CA GLY A 409 -0.05 -20.03 32.55
C GLY A 409 -0.74 -18.82 33.15
N THR A 410 -0.07 -17.68 33.09
CA THR A 410 -0.63 -16.37 33.46
C THR A 410 0.20 -15.27 32.80
N GLU A 411 -0.45 -14.21 32.37
CA GLU A 411 0.23 -12.98 31.94
C GLU A 411 0.62 -12.18 33.20
N VAL A 412 1.88 -12.34 33.62
CA VAL A 412 2.40 -11.72 34.85
C VAL A 412 2.88 -10.30 34.57
N ASP A 413 2.31 -9.33 35.28
CA ASP A 413 2.73 -7.95 35.21
C ASP A 413 4.16 -7.74 35.74
N ILE A 414 4.96 -7.00 34.97
CA ILE A 414 6.25 -6.49 35.42
C ILE A 414 6.00 -5.16 36.13
N ARG A 415 6.23 -5.12 37.45
CA ARG A 415 6.10 -3.89 38.24
C ARG A 415 7.15 -2.88 37.79
N SER A 416 6.71 -1.62 37.63
CA SER A 416 7.56 -0.48 37.29
C SER A 416 8.48 -0.03 38.41
#